data_AF-A0A6M6E6R9-F1
#
_entry.id   AF-A0A6M6E6R9-F1
#
_cell.length_a   1.000
_cell.length_b   1.000
_cell.length_c   1.000
_cell.angle_alpha   90.00
_cell.angle_beta   90.00
_cell.angle_gamma   90.00
#
_symmetry.space_group_name_H-M   'P 1'
#
loop_
_entity.id
_entity.type
_entity.pdbx_description
1 polymer ?
#
loop_
_entity_poly.entity_id
_entity_poly.type
_entity_poly.pdbx_seq_one_letter_code
_entity_poly.pdbx_strand_id
1 'polypeptide(L)'
;MTNSISNCEACKLNAISVVEAVGDYQQPYKVCGDCHQRLVTHSLRPIEWYNLAVIHSHNKYLLSDDFYDDNGVSYEFEDNSTSFLGYESPTLNNAKGNLADLIDFSITKWSLEEEVIVALKAYSPLNILDYVKTNFHNANNIEIKSRMLEIAAEVLGPVATGWIRELWSNYNEELLYPLAEATATSLPTKEGLHNVLTRLNAIDKKELPIAAFSCLYRFGSSDVLDWIEETCKEFNDNWGRLAAVSHPTWDRMKDWLNKGRPLSLIALDTMENCISDFSDPIIEKISPQVLGTDTDDLEQVLTAYYQNDAVPRVKRKVAEILENKDVIFG
;
A
#
# COMPACT_ATOMS: atom_id res chain seq x y z
N MET A 1 -40.36 20.59 6.48
CA MET A 1 -39.03 20.05 6.82
C MET A 1 -39.26 18.71 7.49
N THR A 2 -39.21 17.64 6.73
CA THR A 2 -39.28 16.27 7.26
C THR A 2 -37.92 15.96 7.87
N ASN A 3 -37.84 15.87 9.20
CA ASN A 3 -36.70 15.26 9.89
C ASN A 3 -36.57 13.83 9.36
N SER A 4 -35.65 13.59 8.44
CA SER A 4 -35.16 12.24 8.16
C SER A 4 -34.54 11.76 9.47
N ILE A 5 -35.21 10.82 10.13
CA ILE A 5 -34.65 10.14 11.29
C ILE A 5 -33.46 9.35 10.74
N SER A 6 -32.25 9.74 11.12
CA SER A 6 -31.04 9.02 10.75
C SER A 6 -31.01 7.68 11.49
N ASN A 7 -30.92 6.59 10.74
CA ASN A 7 -30.81 5.24 11.30
C ASN A 7 -29.40 5.00 11.86
N CYS A 8 -29.33 4.11 12.85
CA CYS A 8 -28.11 3.58 13.46
C CYS A 8 -27.16 3.10 12.37
N GLU A 9 -25.91 3.58 12.41
CA GLU A 9 -24.90 3.24 11.41
C GLU A 9 -24.58 1.75 11.41
N ALA A 10 -24.66 1.07 12.55
CA ALA A 10 -24.34 -0.35 12.70
C ALA A 10 -25.48 -1.28 12.21
N CYS A 11 -26.68 -1.18 12.77
CA CYS A 11 -27.77 -2.08 12.41
C CYS A 11 -28.63 -1.60 11.23
N LYS A 12 -28.52 -0.32 10.82
CA LYS A 12 -29.34 0.36 9.79
C LYS A 12 -30.85 0.36 10.04
N LEU A 13 -31.32 -0.16 11.18
CA LEU A 13 -32.74 -0.35 11.50
C LEU A 13 -33.28 0.64 12.54
N ASN A 14 -32.60 0.76 13.68
CA ASN A 14 -33.07 1.55 14.81
C ASN A 14 -32.65 3.01 14.69
N ALA A 15 -33.37 3.94 15.34
CA ALA A 15 -32.95 5.33 15.42
C ALA A 15 -31.63 5.47 16.21
N ILE A 16 -30.81 6.45 15.82
CA ILE A 16 -29.61 6.82 16.58
C ILE A 16 -30.01 7.35 17.96
N SER A 17 -29.36 6.84 19.00
CA SER A 17 -29.55 7.29 20.38
C SER A 17 -28.25 7.58 21.12
N VAL A 18 -27.11 7.14 20.57
CA VAL A 18 -25.78 7.34 21.16
C VAL A 18 -24.82 7.82 20.07
N VAL A 19 -23.97 8.79 20.45
CA VAL A 19 -22.84 9.26 19.64
C VAL A 19 -21.58 8.89 20.41
N GLU A 20 -20.81 7.93 19.89
CA GLU A 20 -19.60 7.40 20.51
C GLU A 20 -18.37 7.99 19.81
N ALA A 21 -17.58 8.77 20.54
CA ALA A 21 -16.45 9.55 20.02
C ALA A 21 -15.08 8.98 20.44
N VAL A 22 -15.05 7.81 21.09
CA VAL A 22 -13.80 7.13 21.45
C VAL A 22 -12.91 6.96 20.21
N GLY A 23 -11.65 7.36 20.36
CA GLY A 23 -10.60 7.26 19.33
C GLY A 23 -10.63 8.37 18.28
N ASP A 24 -11.80 8.93 17.93
CA ASP A 24 -11.92 10.00 16.94
C ASP A 24 -13.16 10.87 17.19
N TYR A 25 -12.92 12.12 17.61
CA TYR A 25 -13.97 13.11 17.84
C TYR A 25 -14.55 13.72 16.56
N GLN A 26 -13.81 13.66 15.44
CA GLN A 26 -14.25 14.23 14.16
C GLN A 26 -15.20 13.30 13.42
N GLN A 27 -15.08 11.99 13.65
CA GLN A 27 -15.94 10.98 13.03
C GLN A 27 -16.52 10.03 14.08
N PRO A 28 -17.38 10.50 15.00
CA PRO A 28 -17.94 9.63 16.01
C PRO A 28 -18.90 8.60 15.38
N TYR A 29 -18.98 7.42 16.00
CA TYR A 29 -19.98 6.41 15.64
C TYR A 29 -21.38 6.89 16.05
N LYS A 30 -22.38 6.73 15.18
CA LYS A 30 -23.76 7.10 15.48
C LYS A 30 -24.63 5.86 15.49
N VAL A 31 -24.92 5.37 16.69
CA VAL A 31 -25.52 4.05 16.89
C VAL A 31 -26.72 4.10 17.84
N CYS A 32 -27.56 3.05 17.83
CA CYS A 32 -28.59 2.85 18.84
C CYS A 32 -27.99 2.23 20.11
N GLY A 33 -28.71 2.28 21.24
CA GLY A 33 -28.23 1.77 22.53
C GLY A 33 -27.71 0.33 22.49
N ASP A 34 -28.45 -0.59 21.87
CA ASP A 34 -28.02 -2.00 21.78
C ASP A 34 -26.74 -2.18 20.95
N CYS A 35 -26.59 -1.41 19.86
CA CYS A 35 -25.39 -1.47 19.03
C CYS A 35 -24.20 -0.80 19.72
N HIS A 36 -24.44 0.27 20.49
CA HIS A 36 -23.41 0.90 21.32
C HIS A 36 -22.86 -0.08 22.36
N GLN A 37 -23.74 -0.77 23.08
CA GLN A 37 -23.32 -1.77 24.06
C GLN A 37 -22.45 -2.85 23.41
N ARG A 38 -22.85 -3.37 22.25
CA ARG A 38 -22.05 -4.35 21.50
C ARG A 38 -20.72 -3.78 21.03
N LEU A 39 -20.71 -2.56 20.49
CA LEU A 39 -19.50 -1.85 20.04
C LEU A 39 -18.46 -1.73 21.16
N VAL A 40 -18.85 -1.21 22.33
CA VAL A 40 -17.90 -0.98 23.44
C VAL A 40 -17.48 -2.25 24.19
N THR A 41 -18.22 -3.35 24.00
CA THR A 41 -17.83 -4.68 24.50
C THR A 41 -17.22 -5.57 23.41
N HIS A 42 -16.88 -5.00 22.25
CA HIS A 42 -16.28 -5.70 21.12
C HIS A 42 -17.06 -6.95 20.67
N SER A 43 -18.39 -6.89 20.73
CA SER A 43 -19.32 -8.01 20.47
C SER A 43 -20.33 -7.72 19.37
N LEU A 44 -20.02 -6.77 18.48
CA LEU A 44 -20.78 -6.53 17.25
C LEU A 44 -21.02 -7.83 16.48
N ARG A 45 -22.20 -7.93 15.88
CA ARG A 45 -22.47 -8.97 14.89
C ARG A 45 -21.72 -8.64 13.60
N PRO A 46 -21.32 -9.62 12.78
CA PRO A 46 -20.52 -9.38 11.57
C PRO A 46 -21.10 -8.29 10.64
N ILE A 47 -22.41 -8.31 10.38
CA ILE A 47 -23.07 -7.28 9.56
C ILE A 47 -23.04 -5.88 10.20
N GLU A 48 -23.07 -5.80 11.53
CA GLU A 48 -23.00 -4.53 12.25
C GLU A 48 -21.60 -3.94 12.20
N TRP A 49 -20.59 -4.79 12.35
CA TRP A 49 -19.19 -4.41 12.15
C TRP A 49 -18.98 -3.93 10.71
N TYR A 50 -19.42 -4.70 9.71
CA TYR A 50 -19.29 -4.36 8.29
C TYR A 50 -19.86 -2.97 8.00
N ASN A 51 -21.09 -2.73 8.45
CA ASN A 51 -21.79 -1.47 8.24
C ASN A 51 -21.09 -0.26 8.87
N LEU A 52 -20.35 -0.46 9.96
CA LEU A 52 -19.53 0.58 10.56
C LEU A 52 -18.18 0.72 9.85
N ALA A 53 -17.51 -0.39 9.51
CA ALA A 53 -16.22 -0.40 8.85
C ALA A 53 -16.26 0.28 7.47
N VAL A 54 -17.35 0.13 6.71
CA VAL A 54 -17.57 0.86 5.44
C VAL A 54 -17.54 2.38 5.62
N ILE A 55 -17.94 2.90 6.78
CA ILE A 55 -18.03 4.34 7.06
C ILE A 55 -16.77 4.85 7.78
N HIS A 56 -16.23 4.04 8.68
CA HIS A 56 -15.22 4.46 9.66
C HIS A 56 -13.85 3.82 9.44
N SER A 57 -13.72 2.92 8.46
CA SER A 57 -12.60 1.99 8.30
C SER A 57 -12.44 0.98 9.44
N HIS A 58 -11.95 -0.21 9.11
CA HIS A 58 -11.56 -1.21 10.10
C HIS A 58 -10.36 -0.76 10.96
N ASN A 59 -9.56 0.22 10.52
CA ASN A 59 -8.41 0.73 11.29
C ASN A 59 -8.80 1.60 12.50
N LYS A 60 -10.08 1.93 12.66
CA LYS A 60 -10.52 2.70 13.81
C LYS A 60 -10.58 1.80 15.05
N TYR A 61 -10.09 2.29 16.18
CA TYR A 61 -9.85 1.51 17.40
C TYR A 61 -10.92 0.45 17.77
N LEU A 62 -12.21 0.82 17.80
CA LEU A 62 -13.27 -0.12 18.20
C LEU A 62 -13.67 -1.13 17.11
N LEU A 63 -13.05 -1.09 15.94
CA LEU A 63 -13.27 -1.99 14.80
C LEU A 63 -12.00 -2.73 14.37
N SER A 64 -10.87 -2.51 15.06
CA SER A 64 -9.56 -3.01 14.63
C SER A 64 -9.42 -4.53 14.72
N ASP A 65 -8.37 -4.98 14.07
CA ASP A 65 -7.85 -6.35 14.05
C ASP A 65 -7.37 -6.85 15.43
N ASP A 66 -7.35 -6.00 16.45
CA ASP A 66 -7.19 -6.43 17.84
C ASP A 66 -8.43 -7.21 18.34
N PHE A 67 -9.60 -6.96 17.76
CA PHE A 67 -10.88 -7.45 18.24
C PHE A 67 -11.66 -8.29 17.23
N TYR A 68 -11.45 -8.03 15.93
CA TYR A 68 -12.25 -8.59 14.85
C TYR A 68 -11.37 -9.18 13.75
N ASP A 69 -11.83 -10.26 13.13
CA ASP A 69 -11.27 -10.74 11.87
C ASP A 69 -11.73 -9.90 10.66
N ASP A 70 -11.21 -10.22 9.47
CA ASP A 70 -11.55 -9.62 8.17
C ASP A 70 -13.05 -9.69 7.77
N ASN A 71 -13.84 -10.48 8.48
CA ASN A 71 -15.27 -10.64 8.26
C ASN A 71 -16.10 -10.03 9.41
N GLY A 72 -15.47 -9.34 10.37
CA GLY A 72 -16.13 -8.73 11.51
C GLY A 72 -16.56 -9.74 12.57
N VAL A 73 -15.98 -10.94 12.58
CA VAL A 73 -16.19 -11.91 13.66
C VAL A 73 -15.31 -11.52 14.84
N SER A 74 -15.93 -11.31 16.00
CA SER A 74 -15.21 -10.98 17.22
C SER A 74 -14.47 -12.20 17.77
N TYR A 75 -13.21 -12.04 18.17
CA TYR A 75 -12.42 -13.09 18.81
C TYR A 75 -13.00 -13.55 20.16
N GLU A 76 -13.82 -12.73 20.81
CA GLU A 76 -14.55 -13.12 22.03
C GLU A 76 -15.63 -14.20 21.75
N PHE A 77 -16.02 -14.39 20.48
CA PHE A 77 -17.12 -15.28 20.07
C PHE A 77 -16.75 -16.23 18.92
N GLU A 78 -15.47 -16.38 18.60
CA GLU A 78 -14.97 -17.18 17.46
C GLU A 78 -15.50 -18.63 17.51
N ASP A 79 -15.54 -19.24 18.70
CA ASP A 79 -16.02 -20.61 18.92
C ASP A 79 -17.56 -20.77 18.85
N ASN A 80 -18.32 -19.69 18.69
CA ASN A 80 -19.79 -19.70 18.79
C ASN A 80 -20.50 -19.23 17.51
N SER A 81 -20.08 -19.78 16.37
CA SER A 81 -20.57 -19.44 15.02
C SER A 81 -22.10 -19.49 14.84
N THR A 82 -22.82 -20.29 15.63
CA THR A 82 -24.30 -20.34 15.58
C THR A 82 -24.98 -19.07 16.10
N SER A 83 -24.26 -18.24 16.87
CA SER A 83 -24.80 -17.00 17.46
C SER A 83 -25.01 -15.88 16.43
N PHE A 84 -24.44 -16.00 15.24
CA PHE A 84 -24.48 -14.96 14.20
C PHE A 84 -25.28 -15.34 12.95
N LEU A 85 -26.01 -16.46 12.98
CA LEU A 85 -26.82 -16.91 11.85
C LEU A 85 -27.84 -15.82 11.44
N GLY A 86 -27.78 -15.38 10.18
CA GLY A 86 -28.62 -14.30 9.62
C GLY A 86 -28.07 -12.88 9.86
N TYR A 87 -26.87 -12.75 10.42
CA TYR A 87 -26.17 -11.48 10.63
C TYR A 87 -24.74 -11.52 10.10
N GLU A 88 -24.49 -12.34 9.09
CA GLU A 88 -23.20 -12.50 8.43
C GLU A 88 -22.78 -11.23 7.68
N SER A 89 -21.48 -10.97 7.61
CA SER A 89 -20.92 -9.94 6.74
C SER A 89 -21.06 -10.37 5.27
N PRO A 90 -21.28 -9.45 4.32
CA PRO A 90 -21.33 -9.77 2.90
C PRO A 90 -20.05 -10.47 2.44
N THR A 91 -20.20 -11.55 1.67
CA THR A 91 -19.09 -12.18 0.95
C THR A 91 -18.85 -11.48 -0.38
N LEU A 92 -17.69 -11.71 -1.01
CA LEU A 92 -17.43 -11.23 -2.37
C LEU A 92 -18.53 -11.67 -3.35
N ASN A 93 -19.06 -12.89 -3.19
CA ASN A 93 -20.16 -13.38 -4.03
C ASN A 93 -21.46 -12.59 -3.85
N ASN A 94 -21.72 -12.05 -2.65
CA ASN A 94 -22.85 -11.17 -2.41
C ASN A 94 -22.63 -9.79 -3.03
N ALA A 95 -21.41 -9.25 -2.93
CA ALA A 95 -21.09 -7.89 -3.33
C ALA A 95 -20.83 -7.72 -4.84
N LYS A 96 -20.20 -8.70 -5.51
CA LYS A 96 -19.67 -8.55 -6.88
C LYS A 96 -20.69 -8.19 -7.96
N GLY A 97 -21.99 -8.37 -7.69
CA GLY A 97 -23.08 -8.03 -8.61
C GLY A 97 -23.51 -6.56 -8.59
N ASN A 98 -23.01 -5.77 -7.64
CA ASN A 98 -23.27 -4.34 -7.54
C ASN A 98 -21.96 -3.58 -7.25
N LEU A 99 -21.69 -2.52 -8.02
CA LEU A 99 -20.44 -1.75 -7.89
C LEU A 99 -20.32 -1.06 -6.52
N ALA A 100 -21.41 -0.51 -5.99
CA ALA A 100 -21.39 0.14 -4.68
C ALA A 100 -21.09 -0.88 -3.58
N ASP A 101 -21.78 -2.01 -3.59
CA ASP A 101 -21.56 -3.07 -2.60
C ASP A 101 -20.14 -3.66 -2.71
N LEU A 102 -19.58 -3.76 -3.93
CA LEU A 102 -18.21 -4.23 -4.14
C LEU A 102 -17.15 -3.25 -3.63
N ILE A 103 -17.38 -1.94 -3.79
CA ILE A 103 -16.50 -0.91 -3.24
C ILE A 103 -16.59 -0.90 -1.72
N ASP A 104 -17.79 -0.96 -1.15
CA ASP A 104 -18.00 -1.07 0.30
C ASP A 104 -17.32 -2.32 0.86
N PHE A 105 -17.49 -3.45 0.19
CA PHE A 105 -16.82 -4.70 0.53
C PHE A 105 -15.30 -4.52 0.56
N SER A 106 -14.73 -3.86 -0.46
CA SER A 106 -13.30 -3.61 -0.50
C SER A 106 -12.84 -2.82 0.74
N ILE A 107 -13.51 -1.74 1.13
CA ILE A 107 -13.14 -0.90 2.28
C ILE A 107 -12.98 -1.71 3.58
N THR A 108 -13.74 -2.81 3.73
CA THR A 108 -13.69 -3.65 4.93
C THR A 108 -12.53 -4.65 4.98
N LYS A 109 -11.80 -4.84 3.89
CA LYS A 109 -10.70 -5.83 3.80
C LYS A 109 -9.35 -5.20 4.10
N TRP A 110 -8.49 -5.91 4.82
CA TRP A 110 -7.14 -5.43 5.14
C TRP A 110 -6.28 -5.13 3.91
N SER A 111 -6.50 -5.85 2.80
CA SER A 111 -5.82 -5.60 1.52
C SER A 111 -6.79 -5.67 0.34
N LEU A 112 -6.46 -4.99 -0.76
CA LEU A 112 -7.20 -5.13 -2.01
C LEU A 112 -6.73 -6.39 -2.76
N GLU A 113 -7.33 -7.52 -2.43
CA GLU A 113 -6.95 -8.82 -2.99
C GLU A 113 -7.26 -8.96 -4.50
N GLU A 114 -6.50 -9.84 -5.18
CA GLU A 114 -6.61 -10.05 -6.63
C GLU A 114 -8.03 -10.42 -7.07
N GLU A 115 -8.76 -11.22 -6.28
CA GLU A 115 -10.15 -11.57 -6.61
C GLU A 115 -11.10 -10.37 -6.61
N VAL A 116 -10.86 -9.38 -5.73
CA VAL A 116 -11.62 -8.13 -5.68
C VAL A 116 -11.23 -7.24 -6.86
N ILE A 117 -9.94 -7.15 -7.18
CA ILE A 117 -9.42 -6.43 -8.35
C ILE A 117 -10.07 -6.98 -9.63
N VAL A 118 -10.11 -8.31 -9.80
CA VAL A 118 -10.74 -8.99 -10.94
C VAL A 118 -12.24 -8.68 -11.00
N ALA A 119 -12.94 -8.72 -9.86
CA ALA A 119 -14.36 -8.37 -9.80
C ALA A 119 -14.62 -6.90 -10.18
N LEU A 120 -13.79 -5.97 -9.71
CA LEU A 120 -13.89 -4.54 -10.05
C LEU A 120 -13.64 -4.32 -11.55
N LYS A 121 -12.63 -4.98 -12.13
CA LYS A 121 -12.31 -4.90 -13.58
C LYS A 121 -13.44 -5.40 -14.51
N ALA A 122 -14.45 -6.09 -13.99
CA ALA A 122 -15.64 -6.47 -14.75
C ALA A 122 -16.61 -5.30 -15.02
N TYR A 123 -16.46 -4.17 -14.32
CA TYR A 123 -17.28 -2.97 -14.49
C TYR A 123 -16.65 -1.97 -15.49
N SER A 124 -17.47 -1.04 -15.97
CA SER A 124 -17.00 0.08 -16.79
C SER A 124 -15.99 0.94 -16.00
N PRO A 125 -14.76 1.17 -16.50
CA PRO A 125 -13.77 2.00 -15.81
C PRO A 125 -14.25 3.41 -15.49
N LEU A 126 -15.10 4.00 -16.34
CA LEU A 126 -15.66 5.33 -16.09
C LEU A 126 -16.67 5.32 -14.92
N ASN A 127 -17.45 4.25 -14.79
CA ASN A 127 -18.39 4.12 -13.66
C ASN A 127 -17.64 3.90 -12.35
N ILE A 128 -16.57 3.09 -12.39
CA ILE A 128 -15.68 2.89 -11.23
C ILE A 128 -15.05 4.22 -10.84
N LEU A 129 -14.48 4.97 -11.79
CA LEU A 129 -13.87 6.27 -11.51
C LEU A 129 -14.87 7.23 -10.86
N ASP A 130 -16.11 7.33 -11.37
CA ASP A 130 -17.14 8.22 -10.80
C ASP A 130 -17.47 7.86 -9.35
N TYR A 131 -17.64 6.57 -9.05
CA TYR A 131 -17.88 6.08 -7.69
C TYR A 131 -16.70 6.31 -6.75
N VAL A 132 -15.50 5.97 -7.21
CA VAL A 132 -14.25 6.13 -6.44
C VAL A 132 -14.02 7.61 -6.10
N LYS A 133 -14.19 8.51 -7.09
CA LYS A 133 -14.12 9.97 -6.86
C LYS A 133 -15.14 10.43 -5.83
N THR A 134 -16.40 10.02 -6.01
CA THR A 134 -17.50 10.42 -5.13
C THR A 134 -17.24 9.98 -3.69
N ASN A 135 -16.85 8.72 -3.49
CA ASN A 135 -16.51 8.19 -2.16
C ASN A 135 -15.30 8.90 -1.56
N PHE A 136 -14.24 9.16 -2.34
CA PHE A 136 -13.05 9.88 -1.85
C PHE A 136 -13.40 11.29 -1.34
N HIS A 137 -14.22 12.05 -2.07
CA HIS A 137 -14.57 13.41 -1.69
C HIS A 137 -15.59 13.46 -0.53
N ASN A 138 -16.46 12.46 -0.42
CA ASN A 138 -17.45 12.38 0.67
C ASN A 138 -16.86 11.81 1.96
N ALA A 139 -15.80 11.00 1.87
CA ALA A 139 -15.15 10.43 3.03
C ALA A 139 -14.38 11.49 3.80
N ASN A 140 -14.52 11.49 5.13
CA ASN A 140 -13.60 12.20 6.01
C ASN A 140 -12.45 11.29 6.43
N ASN A 141 -12.66 9.96 6.44
CA ASN A 141 -11.68 8.97 6.88
C ASN A 141 -10.54 8.81 5.87
N ILE A 142 -9.29 8.87 6.36
CA ILE A 142 -8.09 8.80 5.52
C ILE A 142 -7.90 7.42 4.89
N GLU A 143 -8.29 6.36 5.59
CA GLU A 143 -8.14 4.98 5.11
C GLU A 143 -9.12 4.65 4.00
N ILE A 144 -10.34 5.20 4.08
CA ILE A 144 -11.30 5.10 2.98
C ILE A 144 -10.74 5.82 1.75
N LYS A 145 -10.15 7.01 1.93
CA LYS A 145 -9.48 7.73 0.83
C LYS A 145 -8.30 6.96 0.27
N SER A 146 -7.51 6.32 1.14
CA SER A 146 -6.41 5.44 0.76
C SER A 146 -6.90 4.29 -0.11
N ARG A 147 -7.97 3.59 0.28
CA ARG A 147 -8.58 2.52 -0.52
C ARG A 147 -9.06 3.01 -1.89
N MET A 148 -9.62 4.22 -1.97
CA MET A 148 -10.03 4.79 -3.26
C MET A 148 -8.82 5.03 -4.20
N LEU A 149 -7.69 5.45 -3.65
CA LEU A 149 -6.44 5.62 -4.39
C LEU A 149 -5.81 4.28 -4.78
N GLU A 150 -5.88 3.27 -3.92
CA GLU A 150 -5.45 1.90 -4.22
C GLU A 150 -6.26 1.29 -5.37
N ILE A 151 -7.59 1.46 -5.38
CA ILE A 151 -8.45 1.07 -6.52
C ILE A 151 -8.04 1.83 -7.78
N ALA A 152 -7.71 3.12 -7.68
CA ALA A 152 -7.21 3.86 -8.83
C ALA A 152 -5.90 3.27 -9.36
N ALA A 153 -4.99 2.89 -8.47
CA ALA A 153 -3.70 2.30 -8.80
C ALA A 153 -3.84 0.95 -9.51
N GLU A 154 -4.66 0.05 -8.96
CA GLU A 154 -4.76 -1.37 -9.36
C GLU A 154 -5.81 -1.65 -10.45
N VAL A 155 -6.83 -0.80 -10.56
CA VAL A 155 -7.99 -1.03 -11.45
C VAL A 155 -8.09 -0.01 -12.58
N LEU A 156 -7.89 1.29 -12.29
CA LEU A 156 -8.19 2.36 -13.25
C LEU A 156 -6.99 2.76 -14.12
N GLY A 157 -5.80 2.85 -13.51
CA GLY A 157 -4.58 3.30 -14.18
C GLY A 157 -4.79 4.60 -14.98
N PRO A 158 -4.44 4.65 -16.28
CA PRO A 158 -4.54 5.86 -17.09
C PRO A 158 -5.95 6.50 -17.18
N VAL A 159 -7.02 5.75 -16.89
CA VAL A 159 -8.38 6.32 -16.83
C VAL A 159 -8.48 7.38 -15.73
N ALA A 160 -7.70 7.25 -14.64
CA ALA A 160 -7.71 8.16 -13.51
C ALA A 160 -6.81 9.41 -13.68
N THR A 161 -6.08 9.57 -14.80
CA THR A 161 -5.11 10.67 -15.01
C THR A 161 -5.64 12.05 -14.61
N GLY A 162 -6.84 12.41 -15.10
CA GLY A 162 -7.43 13.71 -14.83
C GLY A 162 -7.70 13.96 -13.35
N TRP A 163 -8.14 12.91 -12.64
CA TRP A 163 -8.41 12.98 -11.21
C TRP A 163 -7.11 13.00 -10.38
N ILE A 164 -6.11 12.19 -10.73
CA ILE A 164 -4.83 12.22 -10.00
C ILE A 164 -4.14 13.59 -10.11
N ARG A 165 -4.21 14.26 -11.27
CA ARG A 165 -3.75 15.66 -11.41
C ARG A 165 -4.53 16.64 -10.54
N GLU A 166 -5.84 16.46 -10.43
CA GLU A 166 -6.71 17.24 -9.54
C GLU A 166 -6.28 17.09 -8.07
N LEU A 167 -5.96 15.86 -7.64
CA LEU A 167 -5.49 15.57 -6.28
C LEU A 167 -4.11 16.17 -5.99
N TRP A 168 -3.17 16.12 -6.94
CA TRP A 168 -1.88 16.81 -6.80
C TRP A 168 -2.02 18.33 -6.70
N SER A 169 -3.02 18.91 -7.37
CA SER A 169 -3.33 20.34 -7.28
C SER A 169 -3.92 20.72 -5.92
N ASN A 170 -4.62 19.78 -5.26
CA ASN A 170 -5.23 19.92 -3.95
C ASN A 170 -4.58 18.97 -2.92
N TYR A 171 -3.25 18.94 -2.94
CA TYR A 171 -2.47 17.93 -2.24
C TYR A 171 -2.74 17.88 -0.73
N ASN A 172 -2.98 16.67 -0.22
CA ASN A 172 -3.01 16.35 1.21
C ASN A 172 -1.77 15.51 1.57
N GLU A 173 -0.99 15.96 2.55
CA GLU A 173 0.23 15.29 3.01
C GLU A 173 -0.04 13.90 3.62
N GLU A 174 -1.18 13.72 4.27
CA GLU A 174 -1.57 12.42 4.87
C GLU A 174 -1.80 11.33 3.82
N LEU A 175 -1.98 11.70 2.55
CA LEU A 175 -2.23 10.78 1.44
C LEU A 175 -1.01 10.55 0.56
N LEU A 176 0.19 11.01 0.95
CA LEU A 176 1.38 10.93 0.09
C LEU A 176 1.61 9.52 -0.47
N TYR A 177 1.56 8.49 0.36
CA TYR A 177 1.87 7.11 -0.04
C TYR A 177 0.83 6.53 -1.01
N PRO A 178 -0.47 6.47 -0.67
CA PRO A 178 -1.47 5.95 -1.60
C PRO A 178 -1.59 6.81 -2.87
N LEU A 179 -1.36 8.14 -2.78
CA LEU A 179 -1.37 9.01 -3.96
C LEU A 179 -0.17 8.72 -4.87
N ALA A 180 1.01 8.43 -4.32
CA ALA A 180 2.19 8.08 -5.10
C ALA A 180 1.98 6.76 -5.87
N GLU A 181 1.35 5.76 -5.25
CA GLU A 181 1.00 4.51 -5.93
C GLU A 181 0.05 4.74 -7.11
N ALA A 182 -1.05 5.47 -6.88
CA ALA A 182 -1.99 5.81 -7.94
C ALA A 182 -1.32 6.66 -9.05
N THR A 183 -0.36 7.51 -8.67
CA THR A 183 0.40 8.33 -9.60
C THR A 183 1.27 7.51 -10.53
N ALA A 184 1.95 6.48 -10.00
CA ALA A 184 2.84 5.62 -10.78
C ALA A 184 2.11 4.91 -11.93
N THR A 185 0.83 4.56 -11.76
CA THR A 185 0.04 3.86 -12.80
C THR A 185 -0.85 4.77 -13.63
N SER A 186 -1.16 5.98 -13.13
CA SER A 186 -2.13 6.88 -13.78
C SER A 186 -1.50 8.05 -14.53
N LEU A 187 -0.28 8.48 -14.20
CA LEU A 187 0.40 9.61 -14.85
C LEU A 187 1.59 9.15 -15.72
N PRO A 188 1.99 9.95 -16.73
CA PRO A 188 3.27 9.74 -17.39
C PRO A 188 4.42 9.77 -16.37
N THR A 189 5.34 8.81 -16.46
CA THR A 189 6.43 8.58 -15.48
C THR A 189 7.16 9.86 -15.07
N LYS A 190 7.58 10.69 -16.04
CA LYS A 190 8.30 11.95 -15.77
C LYS A 190 7.48 12.95 -14.96
N GLU A 191 6.18 13.07 -15.26
CA GLU A 191 5.27 13.96 -14.52
C GLU A 191 5.02 13.42 -13.11
N GLY A 192 4.74 12.12 -12.98
CA GLY A 192 4.49 11.49 -11.70
C GLY A 192 5.70 11.55 -10.76
N LEU A 193 6.90 11.23 -11.28
CA LEU A 193 8.13 11.33 -10.51
C LEU A 193 8.39 12.77 -10.05
N HIS A 194 8.19 13.75 -10.92
CA HIS A 194 8.35 15.15 -10.53
C HIS A 194 7.46 15.52 -9.34
N ASN A 195 6.19 15.13 -9.35
CA ASN A 195 5.25 15.42 -8.26
C ASN A 195 5.68 14.74 -6.95
N VAL A 196 6.00 13.44 -7.01
CA VAL A 196 6.37 12.65 -5.82
C VAL A 196 7.71 13.10 -5.24
N LEU A 197 8.75 13.24 -6.07
CA LEU A 197 10.07 13.66 -5.63
C LEU A 197 10.07 15.06 -5.01
N THR A 198 9.23 15.97 -5.53
CA THR A 198 9.05 17.30 -4.94
C THR A 198 8.57 17.22 -3.48
N ARG A 199 7.72 16.25 -3.15
CA ARG A 199 7.26 16.04 -1.76
C ARG A 199 8.28 15.28 -0.91
N LEU A 200 8.94 14.28 -1.48
CA LEU A 200 10.00 13.55 -0.77
C LEU A 200 11.16 14.46 -0.34
N ASN A 201 11.47 15.51 -1.11
CA ASN A 201 12.49 16.50 -0.72
C ASN A 201 12.16 17.29 0.56
N ALA A 202 10.91 17.26 1.03
CA ALA A 202 10.49 17.89 2.28
C ALA A 202 10.45 16.93 3.48
N ILE A 203 10.64 15.63 3.27
CA ILE A 203 10.63 14.61 4.33
C ILE A 203 11.94 14.66 5.13
N ASP A 204 11.87 14.36 6.43
CA ASP A 204 13.05 14.28 7.29
C ASP A 204 14.05 13.25 6.75
N LYS A 205 15.35 13.55 6.88
CA LYS A 205 16.41 12.71 6.33
C LYS A 205 16.42 11.28 6.90
N LYS A 206 15.96 11.09 8.14
CA LYS A 206 15.91 9.76 8.76
C LYS A 206 14.76 8.91 8.22
N GLU A 207 13.65 9.54 7.87
CA GLU A 207 12.44 8.88 7.37
C GLU A 207 12.44 8.73 5.85
N LEU A 208 13.22 9.57 5.16
CA LEU A 208 13.30 9.63 3.71
C LEU A 208 13.52 8.28 3.02
N PRO A 209 14.43 7.38 3.45
CA PRO A 209 14.61 6.10 2.76
C PRO A 209 13.35 5.22 2.80
N ILE A 210 12.61 5.25 3.91
CA ILE A 210 11.36 4.49 4.08
C ILE A 210 10.27 5.10 3.18
N ALA A 211 10.07 6.42 3.29
CA ALA A 211 9.09 7.14 2.48
C ALA A 211 9.38 7.01 0.97
N ALA A 212 10.66 7.07 0.58
CA ALA A 212 11.09 6.93 -0.80
C ALA A 212 10.73 5.55 -1.36
N PHE A 213 11.02 4.47 -0.63
CA PHE A 213 10.62 3.13 -1.05
C PHE A 213 9.10 3.05 -1.22
N SER A 214 8.33 3.42 -0.19
CA SER A 214 6.85 3.40 -0.23
C SER A 214 6.25 4.21 -1.37
N CYS A 215 6.87 5.32 -1.77
CA CYS A 215 6.34 6.18 -2.82
C CYS A 215 6.81 5.81 -4.23
N LEU A 216 8.02 5.27 -4.38
CA LEU A 216 8.69 5.18 -5.69
C LEU A 216 8.77 3.76 -6.25
N TYR A 217 8.52 2.71 -5.47
CA TYR A 217 8.74 1.32 -5.89
C TYR A 217 7.97 0.92 -7.15
N ARG A 218 6.78 1.49 -7.39
CA ARG A 218 5.94 1.20 -8.57
C ARG A 218 6.36 1.93 -9.84
N PHE A 219 7.23 2.93 -9.77
CA PHE A 219 7.58 3.72 -10.96
C PHE A 219 8.45 2.96 -11.95
N GLY A 220 9.28 2.01 -11.48
CA GLY A 220 10.17 1.24 -12.34
C GLY A 220 10.99 2.13 -13.27
N SER A 221 11.73 3.11 -12.73
CA SER A 221 12.41 4.10 -13.56
C SER A 221 13.87 4.30 -13.16
N SER A 222 14.75 4.32 -14.15
CA SER A 222 16.16 4.65 -13.96
C SER A 222 16.39 6.05 -13.41
N ASP A 223 15.43 6.97 -13.60
CA ASP A 223 15.49 8.33 -13.05
C ASP A 223 15.45 8.30 -11.50
N VAL A 224 14.86 7.27 -10.89
CA VAL A 224 14.89 7.06 -9.43
C VAL A 224 16.31 6.75 -8.97
N LEU A 225 17.06 5.98 -9.74
CA LEU A 225 18.46 5.66 -9.41
C LEU A 225 19.35 6.91 -9.48
N ASP A 226 19.13 7.78 -10.48
CA ASP A 226 19.83 9.07 -10.58
C ASP A 226 19.54 9.92 -9.33
N TRP A 227 18.28 9.97 -8.89
CA TRP A 227 17.91 10.67 -7.68
C TRP A 227 18.52 10.06 -6.41
N ILE A 228 18.63 8.73 -6.31
CA ILE A 228 19.33 8.06 -5.20
C ILE A 228 20.80 8.51 -5.13
N GLU A 229 21.50 8.61 -6.27
CA GLU A 229 22.89 9.07 -6.31
C GLU A 229 23.07 10.49 -5.77
N GLU A 230 22.14 11.38 -6.10
CA GLU A 230 22.16 12.78 -5.66
C GLU A 230 21.81 12.93 -4.17
N THR A 231 20.87 12.11 -3.70
CA THR A 231 20.19 12.30 -2.42
C THR A 231 20.79 11.48 -1.29
N CYS A 232 21.25 10.26 -1.57
CA CYS A 232 21.75 9.36 -0.55
C CYS A 232 23.05 9.89 0.08
N LYS A 233 23.00 10.26 1.36
CA LYS A 233 24.18 10.68 2.15
C LYS A 233 24.60 9.63 3.17
N GLU A 234 23.67 8.80 3.60
CA GLU A 234 23.88 7.75 4.59
C GLU A 234 23.20 6.46 4.13
N PHE A 235 23.79 5.34 4.50
CA PHE A 235 23.29 4.03 4.13
C PHE A 235 22.02 3.66 4.90
N ASN A 236 21.05 3.09 4.18
CA ASN A 236 19.82 2.50 4.71
C ASN A 236 19.39 1.38 3.75
N ASP A 237 18.94 0.24 4.28
CA ASP A 237 18.60 -0.94 3.46
C ASP A 237 17.45 -0.65 2.46
N ASN A 238 16.56 0.31 2.75
CA ASN A 238 15.50 0.72 1.83
C ASN A 238 16.00 1.32 0.51
N TRP A 239 17.21 1.88 0.49
CA TRP A 239 17.80 2.35 -0.75
C TRP A 239 18.09 1.18 -1.70
N GLY A 240 18.58 0.06 -1.17
CA GLY A 240 18.83 -1.16 -1.94
C GLY A 240 17.54 -1.77 -2.49
N ARG A 241 16.50 -1.86 -1.64
CA ARG A 241 15.15 -2.30 -2.03
C ARG A 241 14.57 -1.46 -3.15
N LEU A 242 14.62 -0.13 -3.02
CA LEU A 242 14.10 0.78 -4.04
C LEU A 242 14.89 0.67 -5.35
N ALA A 243 16.22 0.60 -5.25
CA ALA A 243 17.06 0.50 -6.43
C ALA A 243 16.85 -0.83 -7.19
N ALA A 244 16.55 -1.94 -6.50
CA ALA A 244 16.22 -3.22 -7.12
C ALA A 244 15.02 -3.12 -8.06
N VAL A 245 13.97 -2.42 -7.64
CA VAL A 245 12.73 -2.25 -8.43
C VAL A 245 12.77 -1.06 -9.39
N SER A 246 13.91 -0.38 -9.52
CA SER A 246 14.06 0.84 -10.34
C SER A 246 14.86 0.61 -11.63
N HIS A 247 14.77 -0.59 -12.21
CA HIS A 247 15.53 -1.02 -13.39
C HIS A 247 17.05 -0.83 -13.26
N PRO A 248 17.68 -1.45 -12.24
CA PRO A 248 19.12 -1.37 -12.06
C PRO A 248 19.84 -2.04 -13.24
N THR A 249 21.02 -1.53 -13.61
CA THR A 249 21.87 -2.15 -14.63
C THR A 249 23.19 -2.60 -14.04
N TRP A 250 23.80 -3.64 -14.63
CA TRP A 250 25.11 -4.13 -14.17
C TRP A 250 26.19 -3.04 -14.24
N ASP A 251 26.21 -2.24 -15.30
CA ASP A 251 27.15 -1.11 -15.43
C ASP A 251 26.98 -0.10 -14.30
N ARG A 252 25.74 0.22 -13.92
CA ARG A 252 25.48 1.12 -12.79
C ARG A 252 25.90 0.50 -11.45
N MET A 253 25.71 -0.80 -11.26
CA MET A 253 26.19 -1.50 -10.06
C MET A 253 27.72 -1.45 -9.98
N LYS A 254 28.44 -1.67 -11.08
CA LYS A 254 29.91 -1.50 -11.14
C LYS A 254 30.33 -0.09 -10.76
N ASP A 255 29.67 0.92 -11.31
CA ASP A 255 29.96 2.32 -10.99
C ASP A 255 29.73 2.63 -9.51
N TRP A 256 28.65 2.12 -8.91
CA TRP A 256 28.34 2.31 -7.49
C TRP A 256 29.35 1.60 -6.57
N LEU A 257 29.78 0.39 -6.93
CA LEU A 257 30.86 -0.31 -6.22
C LEU A 257 32.16 0.50 -6.24
N ASN A 258 32.50 1.10 -7.38
CA ASN A 258 33.70 1.94 -7.55
C ASN A 258 33.63 3.29 -6.80
N LYS A 259 32.43 3.88 -6.66
CA LYS A 259 32.23 5.13 -5.90
C LYS A 259 32.41 4.95 -4.38
N GLY A 260 32.33 3.72 -3.88
CA GLY A 260 32.43 3.41 -2.45
C GLY A 260 31.15 3.77 -1.68
N ARG A 261 31.27 3.85 -0.35
CA ARG A 261 30.10 4.02 0.52
C ARG A 261 29.48 5.44 0.41
N PRO A 262 28.14 5.59 0.46
CA PRO A 262 27.16 4.53 0.73
C PRO A 262 26.75 3.71 -0.51
N LEU A 263 27.01 4.19 -1.72
CA LEU A 263 26.49 3.61 -2.97
C LEU A 263 26.95 2.17 -3.21
N SER A 264 28.18 1.82 -2.83
CA SER A 264 28.66 0.45 -2.98
C SER A 264 27.88 -0.57 -2.14
N LEU A 265 27.41 -0.17 -0.94
CA LEU A 265 26.54 -1.03 -0.13
C LEU A 265 25.13 -1.11 -0.72
N ILE A 266 24.64 -0.01 -1.30
CA ILE A 266 23.36 0.01 -2.00
C ILE A 266 23.41 -0.94 -3.19
N ALA A 267 24.50 -0.94 -3.99
CA ALA A 267 24.66 -1.86 -5.11
C ALA A 267 24.58 -3.34 -4.69
N LEU A 268 25.26 -3.70 -3.59
CA LEU A 268 25.20 -5.05 -3.05
C LEU A 268 23.79 -5.41 -2.55
N ASP A 269 23.11 -4.49 -1.87
CA ASP A 269 21.72 -4.70 -1.44
C ASP A 269 20.76 -4.80 -2.62
N THR A 270 20.96 -4.00 -3.67
CA THR A 270 20.17 -4.05 -4.91
C THR A 270 20.24 -5.42 -5.54
N MET A 271 21.45 -5.95 -5.76
CA MET A 271 21.64 -7.30 -6.33
C MET A 271 21.08 -8.40 -5.41
N GLU A 272 21.25 -8.28 -4.10
CA GLU A 272 20.69 -9.23 -3.13
C GLU A 272 19.15 -9.22 -3.17
N ASN A 273 18.50 -8.06 -3.27
CA ASN A 273 17.04 -7.96 -3.37
C ASN A 273 16.49 -8.48 -4.71
N CYS A 274 17.33 -8.78 -5.70
CA CYS A 274 16.92 -9.48 -6.92
C CYS A 274 16.87 -11.01 -6.76
N ILE A 275 17.24 -11.55 -5.59
CA ILE A 275 17.12 -12.98 -5.28
C ILE A 275 15.69 -13.24 -4.78
N SER A 276 14.98 -14.19 -5.39
CA SER A 276 13.55 -14.46 -5.11
C SER A 276 13.22 -15.06 -3.73
N ASP A 277 14.18 -15.16 -2.81
CA ASP A 277 14.03 -15.82 -1.50
C ASP A 277 13.98 -14.84 -0.30
N PHE A 278 13.88 -13.53 -0.54
CA PHE A 278 13.74 -12.56 0.53
C PHE A 278 12.29 -12.38 0.97
N SER A 279 12.08 -12.29 2.29
CA SER A 279 10.76 -12.20 2.96
C SER A 279 10.00 -10.88 2.72
N ASP A 280 10.28 -10.17 1.63
CA ASP A 280 9.64 -8.90 1.29
C ASP A 280 8.57 -9.16 0.20
N PRO A 281 7.27 -9.14 0.55
CA PRO A 281 6.20 -9.47 -0.39
C PRO A 281 6.16 -8.56 -1.63
N ILE A 282 6.61 -7.31 -1.51
CA ILE A 282 6.63 -6.37 -2.64
C ILE A 282 7.72 -6.78 -3.64
N ILE A 283 8.91 -7.09 -3.13
CA ILE A 283 10.04 -7.50 -3.95
C ILE A 283 9.76 -8.86 -4.59
N GLU A 284 9.19 -9.81 -3.83
CA GLU A 284 8.79 -11.12 -4.34
C GLU A 284 7.77 -10.99 -5.49
N LYS A 285 6.74 -10.16 -5.32
CA LYS A 285 5.72 -9.90 -6.35
C LYS A 285 6.31 -9.29 -7.62
N ILE A 286 7.30 -8.39 -7.50
CA ILE A 286 7.94 -7.73 -8.65
C ILE A 286 8.98 -8.65 -9.30
N SER A 287 9.67 -9.47 -8.50
CA SER A 287 10.81 -10.30 -8.92
C SER A 287 11.83 -9.50 -9.75
N PRO A 288 12.46 -8.45 -9.16
CA PRO A 288 13.33 -7.56 -9.91
C PRO A 288 14.61 -8.26 -10.38
N GLN A 289 15.21 -7.73 -11.45
CA GLN A 289 16.45 -8.22 -12.02
C GLN A 289 17.40 -7.06 -12.31
N VAL A 290 18.70 -7.34 -12.27
CA VAL A 290 19.73 -6.41 -12.73
C VAL A 290 19.94 -6.59 -14.22
N LEU A 291 19.64 -5.53 -14.98
CA LEU A 291 19.66 -5.53 -16.43
C LEU A 291 21.11 -5.44 -16.96
N GLY A 292 21.44 -6.19 -18.01
CA GLY A 292 22.74 -6.11 -18.67
C GLY A 292 23.02 -7.34 -19.52
N THR A 293 23.84 -7.19 -20.55
CA THR A 293 24.08 -8.25 -21.54
C THR A 293 25.45 -8.93 -21.41
N ASP A 294 26.35 -8.40 -20.56
CA ASP A 294 27.70 -8.92 -20.35
C ASP A 294 28.06 -8.85 -18.86
N THR A 295 27.87 -9.96 -18.17
CA THR A 295 28.19 -10.15 -16.75
C THR A 295 29.42 -11.04 -16.57
N ASP A 296 30.25 -11.19 -17.62
CA ASP A 296 31.42 -12.08 -17.59
C ASP A 296 32.48 -11.60 -16.58
N ASP A 297 32.49 -10.31 -16.26
CA ASP A 297 33.37 -9.69 -15.27
C ASP A 297 32.82 -9.70 -13.83
N LEU A 298 31.60 -10.21 -13.60
CA LEU A 298 30.91 -10.15 -12.30
C LEU A 298 31.75 -10.67 -11.14
N GLU A 299 32.28 -11.89 -11.26
CA GLU A 299 33.06 -12.52 -10.20
C GLU A 299 34.34 -11.75 -9.90
N GLN A 300 35.02 -11.26 -10.94
CA GLN A 300 36.23 -10.46 -10.80
C GLN A 300 35.93 -9.14 -10.07
N VAL A 301 34.88 -8.42 -10.48
CA VAL A 301 34.51 -7.13 -9.89
C VAL A 301 34.12 -7.29 -8.43
N LEU A 302 33.26 -8.25 -8.10
CA LEU A 302 32.80 -8.46 -6.72
C LEU A 302 33.94 -8.92 -5.80
N THR A 303 34.82 -9.79 -6.30
CA THR A 303 36.01 -10.23 -5.55
C THR A 303 36.96 -9.06 -5.30
N ALA A 304 37.21 -8.22 -6.31
CA ALA A 304 38.04 -7.03 -6.16
C ALA A 304 37.43 -6.04 -5.15
N TYR A 305 36.12 -5.82 -5.19
CA TYR A 305 35.44 -4.98 -4.21
C TYR A 305 35.55 -5.54 -2.78
N TYR A 306 35.31 -6.85 -2.58
CA TYR A 306 35.45 -7.48 -1.26
C TYR A 306 36.88 -7.37 -0.70
N GLN A 307 37.90 -7.48 -1.56
CA GLN A 307 39.29 -7.27 -1.13
C GLN A 307 39.53 -5.83 -0.61
N ASN A 308 38.84 -4.84 -1.18
CA ASN A 308 38.94 -3.44 -0.77
C ASN A 308 38.10 -3.11 0.47
N ASP A 309 36.93 -3.74 0.66
CA ASP A 309 36.03 -3.55 1.80
C ASP A 309 35.65 -4.90 2.45
N ALA A 310 36.61 -5.49 3.18
CA ALA A 310 36.51 -6.86 3.71
C ALA A 310 35.68 -6.99 5.00
N VAL A 311 34.59 -6.23 5.15
CA VAL A 311 33.70 -6.35 6.31
C VAL A 311 32.77 -7.57 6.18
N PRO A 312 32.28 -8.15 7.30
CA PRO A 312 31.44 -9.35 7.28
C PRO A 312 30.20 -9.24 6.39
N ARG A 313 29.54 -8.06 6.37
CA ARG A 313 28.36 -7.81 5.52
C ARG A 313 28.70 -7.93 4.03
N VAL A 314 29.82 -7.34 3.59
CA VAL A 314 30.25 -7.39 2.19
C VAL A 314 30.60 -8.83 1.80
N LYS A 315 31.34 -9.54 2.66
CA LYS A 315 31.66 -10.96 2.43
C LYS A 315 30.42 -11.81 2.18
N ARG A 316 29.41 -11.67 3.05
CA ARG A 316 28.14 -12.40 2.96
C ARG A 316 27.43 -12.10 1.64
N LYS A 317 27.23 -10.81 1.34
CA LYS A 317 26.52 -10.36 0.15
C LYS A 317 27.19 -10.81 -1.14
N VAL A 318 28.52 -10.66 -1.24
CA VAL A 318 29.27 -11.12 -2.42
C VAL A 318 29.10 -12.62 -2.64
N ALA A 319 29.15 -13.44 -1.57
CA ALA A 319 28.94 -14.88 -1.69
C ALA A 319 27.53 -15.21 -2.19
N GLU A 320 26.49 -14.61 -1.60
CA GLU A 320 25.09 -14.83 -1.99
C GLU A 320 24.81 -14.39 -3.42
N ILE A 321 25.36 -13.26 -3.87
CA ILE A 321 25.20 -12.77 -5.24
C ILE A 321 25.83 -13.73 -6.24
N LEU A 322 27.02 -14.26 -5.94
CA LEU A 322 27.71 -15.21 -6.83
C LEU A 322 26.98 -16.56 -6.91
N GLU A 323 26.39 -17.01 -5.81
CA GLU A 323 25.58 -18.24 -5.75
C GLU A 323 24.28 -18.10 -6.57
N ASN A 324 23.70 -16.89 -6.63
CA ASN A 324 22.39 -16.63 -7.24
C ASN A 324 22.45 -15.80 -8.54
N LYS A 325 23.63 -15.71 -9.18
CA LYS A 325 23.83 -14.85 -10.36
C LYS A 325 22.82 -15.10 -11.49
N ASP A 326 22.44 -16.35 -11.72
CA ASP A 326 21.51 -16.71 -12.81
C ASP A 326 20.08 -16.20 -12.52
N VAL A 327 19.72 -15.98 -11.25
CA VAL A 327 18.43 -15.38 -10.87
C VAL A 327 18.50 -13.86 -10.96
N ILE A 328 19.59 -13.28 -10.46
CA ILE A 328 19.79 -11.83 -10.39
C ILE A 328 19.88 -11.19 -11.78
N PHE A 329 20.47 -11.88 -12.75
CA PHE A 329 20.77 -11.36 -14.09
C PHE A 329 20.07 -12.13 -15.24
N GLY A 330 19.24 -13.12 -14.93
CA GLY A 330 18.69 -14.09 -15.90
C GLY A 330 17.44 -13.69 -16.67
#